data_AF-A0A167ST47-F1
#
_entry.id   AF-A0A167ST47-F1
#
_cell.length_a   1.000
_cell.length_b   1.000
_cell.length_c   1.000
_cell.angle_alpha   90.00
_cell.angle_beta   90.00
_cell.angle_gamma   90.00
#
_symmetry.space_group_name_H-M   'P 1'
#
loop_
_entity.id
_entity.type
_entity.pdbx_description
1 polymer ?
#
loop_
_entity_poly.entity_id
_entity_poly.type
_entity_poly.pdbx_seq_one_letter_code
_entity_poly.pdbx_strand_id
1 'polypeptide(L)'
;MRVLKNPKQLVERFIKELTDFLISDSTKICEVAREALGAELSPSLYGVLFKHLEEVTHEITAGAHQEFSEPFGTFLDQFTAILKMLVEKSDIPPEEVQGIDISETLVTLTGFIARYSNPHSHRIRTKLCALCDSVCKRTETLMLRSDTTARQEIIDTIMDWIQDPSLVVNLMASLDLSVSDAHKADGTGHNTSRLFIRYYNVLIKGLHFSQQGVFSHRAATAFDQEAEIQELIIAGLAHLIRANTEIGVKHCLPLAHDPDFRKRAIFSRVFSRVLKQGTTFDPIKISHAPKQDALCKLVKEPDMLLALAICDICPASDVDVIISLLMDLFDTRSSLVNLVKLMVDREIAHTDNDASLFRGNSTTTRFLSAFAKIHGYNYLRSLISPLVEMMAKMPPSHSYELNPDRAIGQDVQQNQRNVEAIASGFLDIITASVKTIPPMFREVCAHIAKSVQEIWPESKFAALGAFIFL
;
A
#
# COMPACT_ATOMS: atom_id res chain seq x y z
N MET A 1 -70.01 3.33 21.45
CA MET A 1 -68.74 3.58 20.72
C MET A 1 -67.82 2.40 20.99
N ARG A 2 -67.52 1.56 19.99
CA ARG A 2 -66.46 0.55 20.13
C ARG A 2 -65.16 1.33 20.34
N VAL A 3 -64.48 1.10 21.46
CA VAL A 3 -63.15 1.67 21.71
C VAL A 3 -62.27 1.25 20.54
N LEU A 4 -61.94 2.19 19.67
CA LEU A 4 -60.98 1.96 18.59
C LEU A 4 -59.67 1.61 19.29
N LYS A 5 -59.33 0.32 19.29
CA LYS A 5 -58.00 -0.15 19.74
C LYS A 5 -56.96 0.71 19.02
N ASN A 6 -55.89 1.05 19.73
CA ASN A 6 -54.82 1.86 19.17
C ASN A 6 -54.42 1.27 17.80
N PRO A 7 -54.55 2.02 16.70
CA PRO A 7 -54.36 1.49 15.35
C PRO A 7 -52.97 0.88 15.17
N LYS A 8 -51.96 1.41 15.88
CA LYS A 8 -50.60 0.86 15.88
C LYS A 8 -50.53 -0.58 16.43
N GLN A 9 -51.22 -0.85 17.54
CA GLN A 9 -51.25 -2.19 18.15
C GLN A 9 -51.97 -3.21 17.26
N LEU A 10 -52.99 -2.78 16.50
CA LEU A 10 -53.67 -3.65 15.55
C LEU A 10 -52.76 -4.01 14.38
N VAL A 11 -51.97 -3.07 13.88
CA VAL A 11 -50.99 -3.28 12.82
C VAL A 11 -49.87 -4.20 13.27
N GLU A 12 -49.27 -3.96 14.44
CA GLU A 12 -48.22 -4.82 15.01
C GLU A 12 -48.73 -6.25 15.20
N ARG A 13 -49.97 -6.42 15.69
CA ARG A 13 -50.60 -7.73 15.81
C ARG A 13 -50.85 -8.39 14.46
N PHE A 14 -51.32 -7.64 13.47
CA PHE A 14 -51.56 -8.16 12.12
C PHE A 14 -50.27 -8.67 11.48
N ILE A 15 -49.18 -7.88 11.56
CA ILE A 15 -47.87 -8.29 11.05
C ILE A 15 -47.40 -9.56 11.77
N LYS A 16 -47.53 -9.61 13.11
CA LYS A 16 -47.16 -10.80 13.88
C LYS A 16 -47.95 -12.05 13.47
N GLU A 17 -49.27 -11.93 13.33
CA GLU A 17 -50.12 -13.05 12.90
C GLU A 17 -49.73 -13.54 11.49
N LEU A 18 -49.39 -12.63 10.56
CA LEU A 18 -48.88 -13.01 9.25
C LEU A 18 -47.51 -13.70 9.31
N THR A 19 -46.61 -13.25 10.19
CA THR A 19 -45.31 -13.91 10.39
C THR A 19 -45.48 -15.33 10.94
N ASP A 20 -46.40 -15.52 11.88
CA ASP A 20 -46.72 -16.85 12.45
C ASP A 20 -47.24 -17.82 11.38
N PHE A 21 -47.97 -17.32 10.37
CA PHE A 21 -48.47 -18.11 9.25
C PHE A 21 -47.39 -18.60 8.28
N LEU A 22 -46.14 -18.10 8.37
CA LEU A 22 -45.03 -18.58 7.53
C LEU A 22 -44.56 -20.00 7.88
N ILE A 23 -44.99 -20.54 9.03
CA ILE A 23 -44.68 -21.91 9.49
C ILE A 23 -45.92 -22.81 9.43
N SER A 24 -46.96 -22.41 8.70
CA SER A 24 -48.18 -23.23 8.58
C SER A 24 -47.93 -24.50 7.75
N ASP A 25 -48.59 -25.60 8.09
CA ASP A 25 -48.57 -26.84 7.30
C ASP A 25 -49.16 -26.67 5.88
N SER A 26 -49.95 -25.61 5.66
CA SER A 26 -50.54 -25.30 4.36
C SER A 26 -49.63 -24.38 3.55
N THR A 27 -49.13 -24.89 2.43
CA THR A 27 -48.32 -24.13 1.47
C THR A 27 -49.04 -22.87 0.97
N LYS A 28 -50.35 -22.95 0.75
CA LYS A 28 -51.18 -21.80 0.34
C LYS A 28 -51.20 -20.69 1.37
N ILE A 29 -51.28 -21.04 2.66
CA ILE A 29 -51.29 -20.04 3.75
C ILE A 29 -49.93 -19.35 3.82
N CYS A 30 -48.84 -20.12 3.72
CA CYS A 30 -47.49 -19.57 3.71
C CYS A 30 -47.25 -18.65 2.51
N GLU A 31 -47.69 -19.03 1.31
CA GLU A 31 -47.56 -18.21 0.10
C GLU A 31 -48.31 -16.89 0.20
N VAL A 32 -49.57 -16.92 0.66
CA VAL A 32 -50.39 -15.72 0.84
C VAL A 32 -49.80 -14.82 1.93
N ALA A 33 -49.35 -15.37 3.05
CA ALA A 33 -48.70 -14.59 4.10
C ALA A 33 -47.41 -13.93 3.60
N ARG A 34 -46.60 -14.67 2.82
CA ARG A 34 -45.39 -14.14 2.19
C ARG A 34 -45.69 -13.03 1.19
N GLU A 35 -46.70 -13.19 0.32
CA GLU A 35 -47.09 -12.16 -0.66
C GLU A 35 -47.66 -10.92 0.04
N ALA A 36 -48.48 -11.11 1.06
CA ALA A 36 -49.00 -10.02 1.89
C ALA A 36 -47.89 -9.19 2.53
N LEU A 37 -46.88 -9.85 3.13
CA LEU A 37 -45.77 -9.17 3.81
C LEU A 37 -44.74 -8.58 2.82
N GLY A 38 -44.36 -9.33 1.79
CA GLY A 38 -43.28 -8.95 0.87
C GLY A 38 -43.71 -8.09 -0.32
N ALA A 39 -44.92 -8.30 -0.85
CA ALA A 39 -45.37 -7.70 -2.11
C ALA A 39 -46.55 -6.73 -1.96
N GLU A 40 -47.53 -7.00 -1.10
CA GLU A 40 -48.79 -6.24 -1.07
C GLU A 40 -48.89 -5.21 0.06
N LEU A 41 -47.98 -5.24 1.04
CA LEU A 41 -48.00 -4.32 2.18
C LEU A 41 -47.81 -2.85 1.74
N SER A 42 -48.57 -1.94 2.37
CA SER A 42 -48.43 -0.49 2.16
C SER A 42 -47.03 0.00 2.54
N PRO A 43 -46.40 0.91 1.75
CA PRO A 43 -45.08 1.44 2.07
C PRO A 43 -44.96 2.11 3.44
N SER A 44 -46.05 2.71 3.93
CA SER A 44 -46.14 3.34 5.26
C SER A 44 -46.02 2.35 6.44
N LEU A 45 -45.96 1.04 6.17
CA LEU A 45 -45.86 -0.01 7.17
C LEU A 45 -44.50 -0.73 7.12
N TYR A 46 -43.61 -0.39 6.18
CA TYR A 46 -42.32 -1.06 6.07
C TYR A 46 -41.43 -0.81 7.28
N GLY A 47 -41.41 0.39 7.86
CA GLY A 47 -40.66 0.64 9.09
C GLY A 47 -41.10 -0.26 10.25
N VAL A 48 -42.40 -0.52 10.38
CA VAL A 48 -42.95 -1.44 11.38
C VAL A 48 -42.56 -2.88 11.07
N LEU A 49 -42.62 -3.28 9.80
CA LEU A 49 -42.24 -4.62 9.38
C LEU A 49 -40.74 -4.89 9.58
N PHE A 50 -39.86 -3.99 9.18
CA PHE A 50 -38.41 -4.15 9.37
C PHE A 50 -38.05 -4.32 10.84
N LYS A 51 -38.61 -3.48 11.72
CA LYS A 51 -38.41 -3.61 13.16
C LYS A 51 -38.91 -4.97 13.69
N HIS A 52 -40.07 -5.43 13.22
CA HIS A 52 -40.59 -6.74 13.62
C HIS A 52 -39.69 -7.89 13.12
N LEU A 53 -39.17 -7.82 11.89
CA LEU A 53 -38.26 -8.83 11.35
C LEU A 53 -36.92 -8.85 12.10
N GLU A 54 -36.42 -7.69 12.53
CA GLU A 54 -35.26 -7.56 13.39
C GLU A 54 -35.48 -8.25 14.75
N GLU A 55 -36.61 -7.94 15.43
CA GLU A 55 -37.01 -8.60 16.68
C GLU A 55 -37.09 -10.13 16.53
N VAL A 56 -37.73 -10.61 15.46
CA VAL A 56 -37.85 -12.04 15.14
C VAL A 56 -36.48 -12.67 14.90
N THR A 57 -35.56 -11.96 14.24
CA THR A 57 -34.18 -12.42 14.02
C THR A 57 -33.44 -12.61 15.35
N HIS A 58 -33.59 -11.68 16.30
CA HIS A 58 -33.00 -11.81 17.62
C HIS A 58 -33.61 -12.95 18.44
N GLU A 59 -34.94 -13.12 18.41
CA GLU A 59 -35.62 -14.22 19.12
C GLU A 59 -35.14 -15.60 18.62
N ILE A 60 -35.04 -15.75 17.30
CA ILE A 60 -34.61 -17.00 16.67
C ILE A 60 -33.15 -17.32 17.01
N THR A 61 -32.28 -16.32 17.01
CA THR A 61 -30.85 -16.54 17.28
C THR A 61 -30.53 -16.68 18.77
N ALA A 62 -31.35 -16.14 19.67
CA ALA A 62 -31.24 -16.33 21.11
C ALA A 62 -31.62 -17.76 21.55
N GLY A 63 -32.51 -18.44 20.83
CA GLY A 63 -32.91 -19.83 21.06
C GLY A 63 -31.86 -20.90 20.74
N ALA A 64 -30.57 -20.54 20.76
CA ALA A 64 -29.39 -21.13 20.11
C ALA A 64 -29.03 -22.62 20.36
N HIS A 65 -29.92 -23.43 20.94
CA HIS A 65 -29.64 -24.83 21.30
C HIS A 65 -30.54 -25.85 20.57
N GLN A 66 -31.38 -25.41 19.63
CA GLN A 66 -32.25 -26.32 18.88
C GLN A 66 -31.54 -26.94 17.67
N GLU A 67 -31.64 -28.26 17.55
CA GLU A 67 -31.33 -29.00 16.32
C GLU A 67 -32.12 -28.43 15.16
N PHE A 68 -31.50 -28.36 13.98
CA PHE A 68 -32.16 -27.86 12.77
C PHE A 68 -33.35 -28.76 12.41
N SER A 69 -34.56 -28.22 12.45
CA SER A 69 -35.78 -28.91 12.00
C SER A 69 -36.20 -28.45 10.61
N GLU A 70 -36.86 -29.32 9.84
CA GLU A 70 -37.40 -28.98 8.51
C GLU A 70 -38.39 -27.79 8.51
N PRO A 71 -39.33 -27.68 9.47
CA PRO A 71 -40.23 -26.52 9.54
C PRO A 71 -39.47 -25.22 9.77
N PHE A 72 -38.42 -25.28 10.59
CA PHE A 72 -37.56 -24.13 10.88
C PHE A 72 -36.73 -23.71 9.67
N GLY A 73 -36.18 -24.65 8.90
CA GLY A 73 -35.53 -24.37 7.62
C GLY A 73 -36.49 -23.73 6.61
N THR A 74 -37.75 -24.18 6.59
CA THR A 74 -38.80 -23.60 5.74
C THR A 74 -39.12 -22.17 6.16
N PHE A 75 -39.25 -21.90 7.45
CA PHE A 75 -39.43 -20.54 7.96
C PHE A 75 -38.29 -19.62 7.50
N LEU A 76 -37.02 -20.01 7.71
CA LEU A 76 -35.86 -19.22 7.31
C LEU A 76 -35.84 -18.95 5.80
N ASP A 77 -36.27 -19.91 5.00
CA ASP A 77 -36.38 -19.80 3.55
C ASP A 77 -37.44 -18.76 3.11
N GLN A 78 -38.59 -18.74 3.77
CA GLN A 78 -39.64 -17.74 3.54
C GLN A 78 -39.23 -16.37 4.06
N PHE A 79 -38.63 -16.32 5.25
CA PHE A 79 -38.16 -15.11 5.91
C PHE A 79 -37.10 -14.39 5.07
N THR A 80 -36.09 -15.13 4.58
CA THR A 80 -35.06 -14.58 3.68
C THR A 80 -35.66 -14.05 2.38
N ALA A 81 -36.70 -14.69 1.86
CA ALA A 81 -37.39 -14.23 0.65
C ALA A 81 -38.18 -12.93 0.88
N ILE A 82 -38.83 -12.78 2.04
CA ILE A 82 -39.52 -11.54 2.44
C ILE A 82 -38.53 -10.39 2.53
N LEU A 83 -37.42 -10.57 3.25
CA LEU A 83 -36.35 -9.57 3.34
C LEU A 83 -35.85 -9.17 1.96
N LYS A 84 -35.64 -10.13 1.05
CA LYS A 84 -35.19 -9.84 -0.32
C LYS A 84 -36.20 -9.01 -1.11
N MET A 85 -37.49 -9.38 -1.07
CA MET A 85 -38.54 -8.62 -1.75
C MET A 85 -38.65 -7.19 -1.23
N LEU A 86 -38.53 -6.99 0.09
CA LEU A 86 -38.53 -5.65 0.69
C LEU A 86 -37.33 -4.83 0.23
N VAL A 87 -36.15 -5.44 0.21
CA VAL A 87 -34.92 -4.79 -0.27
C VAL A 87 -35.05 -4.40 -1.74
N GLU A 88 -35.64 -5.23 -2.59
CA GLU A 88 -35.77 -5.01 -4.04
C GLU A 88 -36.90 -4.05 -4.46
N LYS A 89 -37.74 -3.57 -3.53
CA LYS A 89 -38.85 -2.66 -3.86
C LYS A 89 -38.40 -1.22 -4.06
N SER A 90 -38.54 -0.69 -5.27
CA SER A 90 -38.04 0.65 -5.64
C SER A 90 -38.84 1.83 -5.07
N ASP A 91 -40.10 1.62 -4.67
CA ASP A 91 -41.05 2.70 -4.38
C ASP A 91 -41.17 3.06 -2.89
N ILE A 92 -40.15 2.77 -2.08
CA ILE A 92 -40.21 3.05 -0.65
C ILE A 92 -39.92 4.54 -0.39
N PRO A 93 -40.81 5.28 0.31
CA PRO A 93 -40.52 6.65 0.71
C PRO A 93 -39.25 6.70 1.56
N PRO A 94 -38.30 7.59 1.29
CA PRO A 94 -37.03 7.65 2.02
C PRO A 94 -37.22 7.90 3.52
N GLU A 95 -38.30 8.61 3.90
CA GLU A 95 -38.67 8.88 5.31
C GLU A 95 -38.97 7.60 6.11
N GLU A 96 -39.51 6.56 5.45
CA GLU A 96 -39.88 5.29 6.10
C GLU A 96 -38.68 4.33 6.23
N VAL A 97 -37.61 4.56 5.47
CA VAL A 97 -36.37 3.75 5.49
C VAL A 97 -35.23 4.47 6.21
N GLN A 98 -35.37 5.77 6.47
CA GLN A 98 -34.36 6.57 7.13
C GLN A 98 -34.13 6.09 8.57
N GLY A 99 -32.97 5.49 8.81
CA GLY A 99 -32.57 4.95 10.11
C GLY A 99 -32.78 3.45 10.29
N ILE A 100 -33.24 2.72 9.26
CA ILE A 100 -33.26 1.26 9.27
C ILE A 100 -31.85 0.76 8.94
N ASP A 101 -31.21 0.10 9.91
CA ASP A 101 -29.94 -0.60 9.72
C ASP A 101 -30.20 -2.10 9.54
N ILE A 102 -30.06 -2.58 8.30
CA ILE A 102 -30.22 -4.00 7.98
C ILE A 102 -28.95 -4.81 8.29
N SER A 103 -27.84 -4.15 8.66
CA SER A 103 -26.53 -4.77 8.84
C SER A 103 -26.54 -5.79 9.99
N GLU A 104 -27.09 -5.42 11.15
CA GLU A 104 -27.19 -6.31 12.31
C GLU A 104 -28.05 -7.54 12.02
N THR A 105 -29.18 -7.35 11.33
CA THR A 105 -30.06 -8.44 10.90
C THR A 105 -29.31 -9.40 9.98
N LEU A 106 -28.57 -8.88 8.99
CA LEU A 106 -27.79 -9.72 8.05
C LEU A 106 -26.63 -10.45 8.74
N VAL A 107 -25.88 -9.79 9.61
CA VAL A 107 -24.80 -10.41 10.40
C VAL A 107 -25.35 -11.53 11.28
N THR A 108 -26.45 -11.27 11.97
CA THR A 108 -27.09 -12.23 12.87
C THR A 108 -27.62 -13.45 12.11
N LEU A 109 -28.31 -13.24 10.98
CA LEU A 109 -28.79 -14.33 10.12
C LEU A 109 -27.65 -15.13 9.51
N THR A 110 -26.62 -14.47 8.99
CA THR A 110 -25.45 -15.13 8.37
C THR A 110 -24.71 -15.98 9.41
N GLY A 111 -24.34 -15.41 10.56
CA GLY A 111 -23.68 -16.14 11.64
C GLY A 111 -24.51 -17.30 12.18
N PHE A 112 -25.84 -17.16 12.22
CA PHE A 112 -26.73 -18.23 12.65
C PHE A 112 -26.81 -19.38 11.63
N ILE A 113 -27.04 -19.08 10.34
CA ILE A 113 -27.10 -20.08 9.27
C ILE A 113 -25.77 -20.84 9.13
N ALA A 114 -24.64 -20.19 9.46
CA ALA A 114 -23.32 -20.80 9.41
C ALA A 114 -23.16 -21.99 10.36
N ARG A 115 -23.94 -22.06 11.44
CA ARG A 115 -23.88 -23.16 12.43
C ARG A 115 -24.36 -24.50 11.86
N TYR A 116 -25.10 -24.49 10.75
CA TYR A 116 -25.77 -25.68 10.20
C TYR A 116 -25.18 -26.13 8.87
N SER A 117 -24.77 -27.39 8.75
CA SER A 117 -24.13 -27.96 7.54
C SER A 117 -24.99 -28.99 6.78
N ASN A 118 -26.31 -28.94 6.90
CA ASN A 118 -27.22 -29.91 6.28
C ASN A 118 -27.59 -29.54 4.82
N PRO A 119 -28.10 -30.48 4.00
CA PRO A 119 -28.51 -30.21 2.62
C PRO A 119 -29.48 -29.04 2.44
N HIS A 120 -30.42 -28.89 3.37
CA HIS A 120 -31.42 -27.82 3.37
C HIS A 120 -30.80 -26.44 3.66
N SER A 121 -29.71 -26.38 4.42
CA SER A 121 -29.00 -25.12 4.72
C SER A 121 -28.28 -24.56 3.49
N HIS A 122 -27.92 -25.37 2.49
CA HIS A 122 -27.36 -24.86 1.23
C HIS A 122 -28.36 -24.01 0.44
N ARG A 123 -29.65 -24.39 0.41
CA ARG A 123 -30.69 -23.60 -0.26
C ARG A 123 -30.86 -22.24 0.41
N ILE A 124 -30.87 -22.22 1.74
CA ILE A 124 -31.01 -21.01 2.53
C ILE A 124 -29.77 -20.12 2.36
N ARG A 125 -28.56 -20.67 2.43
CA ARG A 125 -27.29 -19.96 2.16
C ARG A 125 -27.29 -19.31 0.78
N THR A 126 -27.78 -20.02 -0.25
CA THR A 126 -27.93 -19.49 -1.61
C THR A 126 -28.86 -18.28 -1.66
N LYS A 127 -30.04 -18.38 -1.05
CA LYS A 127 -30.99 -17.26 -0.98
C LYS A 127 -30.43 -16.09 -0.18
N LEU A 128 -29.69 -16.35 0.89
CA LEU A 128 -29.07 -15.33 1.70
C LEU A 128 -27.97 -14.60 0.93
N CYS A 129 -27.15 -15.30 0.15
CA CYS A 129 -26.19 -14.67 -0.75
C CYS A 129 -26.91 -13.76 -1.78
N ALA A 130 -28.02 -14.23 -2.35
CA ALA A 130 -28.83 -13.43 -3.27
C ALA A 130 -29.46 -12.20 -2.58
N LEU A 131 -29.87 -12.32 -1.31
CA LEU A 131 -30.32 -11.18 -0.51
C LEU A 131 -29.18 -10.17 -0.33
N CYS A 132 -28.01 -10.60 0.13
CA CYS A 132 -26.85 -9.73 0.31
C CYS A 132 -26.48 -8.99 -0.99
N ASP A 133 -26.58 -9.65 -2.17
CA ASP A 133 -26.37 -9.02 -3.48
C ASP A 133 -27.39 -7.90 -3.76
N SER A 134 -28.68 -8.17 -3.54
CA SER A 134 -29.74 -7.16 -3.72
C SER A 134 -29.55 -5.95 -2.79
N VAL A 135 -29.07 -6.18 -1.57
CA VAL A 135 -28.77 -5.10 -0.63
C VAL A 135 -27.57 -4.28 -1.10
N CYS A 136 -26.50 -4.93 -1.60
CA CYS A 136 -25.33 -4.23 -2.13
C CYS A 136 -25.64 -3.35 -3.35
N LYS A 137 -26.64 -3.71 -4.16
CA LYS A 137 -27.10 -2.90 -5.29
C LYS A 137 -27.90 -1.65 -4.88
N ARG A 138 -28.28 -1.52 -3.61
CA ARG A 138 -29.17 -0.47 -3.07
C ARG A 138 -28.60 0.29 -1.89
N THR A 139 -27.28 0.50 -1.90
CA THR A 139 -26.52 1.21 -0.85
C THR A 139 -26.97 2.65 -0.56
N GLU A 140 -27.76 3.26 -1.43
CA GLU A 140 -28.24 4.65 -1.29
C GLU A 140 -29.53 4.78 -0.47
N THR A 141 -30.39 3.74 -0.47
CA THR A 141 -31.70 3.75 0.20
C THR A 141 -31.71 2.98 1.52
N LEU A 142 -30.98 1.85 1.59
CA LEU A 142 -30.79 1.09 2.82
C LEU A 142 -29.42 1.41 3.39
N MET A 143 -29.39 1.82 4.65
CA MET A 143 -28.16 2.21 5.35
C MET A 143 -27.31 0.98 5.67
N LEU A 144 -26.70 0.34 4.65
CA LEU A 144 -25.40 -0.33 4.83
C LEU A 144 -24.28 0.71 4.97
N ARG A 145 -24.64 1.90 5.44
CA ARG A 145 -23.85 3.11 5.41
C ARG A 145 -22.99 3.12 6.66
N SER A 146 -21.71 2.83 6.44
CA SER A 146 -20.54 3.07 7.29
C SER A 146 -19.92 1.91 8.06
N ASP A 147 -20.61 0.80 8.35
CA ASP A 147 -19.97 -0.28 9.12
C ASP A 147 -19.18 -1.26 8.23
N THR A 148 -17.89 -0.94 8.02
CA THR A 148 -16.94 -1.85 7.37
C THR A 148 -16.85 -3.21 8.05
N THR A 149 -17.16 -3.28 9.35
CA THR A 149 -17.02 -4.49 10.18
C THR A 149 -18.12 -5.49 9.85
N ALA A 150 -19.38 -5.06 9.83
CA ALA A 150 -20.52 -5.93 9.49
C ALA A 150 -20.39 -6.51 8.08
N ARG A 151 -19.94 -5.70 7.11
CA ARG A 151 -19.66 -6.18 5.74
C ARG A 151 -18.58 -7.25 5.75
N GLN A 152 -17.50 -7.02 6.48
CA GLN A 152 -16.39 -7.97 6.56
C GLN A 152 -16.83 -9.29 7.22
N GLU A 153 -17.61 -9.24 8.28
CA GLU A 153 -18.12 -10.44 8.98
C GLU A 153 -19.05 -11.29 8.09
N ILE A 154 -19.94 -10.62 7.33
CA ILE A 154 -20.80 -11.28 6.34
C ILE A 154 -19.94 -11.97 5.27
N ILE A 155 -18.93 -11.27 4.74
CA ILE A 155 -18.01 -11.84 3.73
C ILE A 155 -17.28 -13.04 4.33
N ASP A 156 -16.65 -12.91 5.49
CA ASP A 156 -15.88 -13.98 6.12
C ASP A 156 -16.74 -15.22 6.34
N THR A 157 -17.99 -15.04 6.77
CA THR A 157 -18.95 -16.13 7.00
C THR A 157 -19.37 -16.80 5.69
N ILE A 158 -19.72 -16.01 4.66
CA ILE A 158 -20.08 -16.53 3.33
C ILE A 158 -18.91 -17.27 2.70
N MET A 159 -17.68 -16.81 2.94
CA MET A 159 -16.45 -17.42 2.41
C MET A 159 -16.19 -18.82 2.97
N ASP A 160 -16.64 -19.09 4.19
CA ASP A 160 -16.56 -20.41 4.79
C ASP A 160 -17.64 -21.38 4.26
N TRP A 161 -18.68 -20.87 3.59
CA TRP A 161 -19.71 -21.69 2.94
C TRP A 161 -19.31 -22.22 1.55
N ILE A 162 -18.19 -21.75 1.01
CA ILE A 162 -17.82 -21.95 -0.40
C ILE A 162 -17.34 -23.37 -0.64
N GLN A 163 -18.30 -24.23 -1.00
CA GLN A 163 -18.04 -25.49 -1.70
C GLN A 163 -18.30 -25.36 -3.22
N ASP A 164 -19.19 -24.44 -3.63
CA ASP A 164 -19.48 -24.11 -5.04
C ASP A 164 -19.15 -22.63 -5.32
N PRO A 165 -18.17 -22.33 -6.20
CA PRO A 165 -17.73 -20.97 -6.48
C PRO A 165 -18.72 -20.09 -7.26
N SER A 166 -19.74 -20.66 -7.88
CA SER A 166 -20.69 -19.91 -8.74
C SER A 166 -21.55 -18.90 -7.97
N LEU A 167 -21.76 -19.11 -6.67
CA LEU A 167 -22.66 -18.32 -5.82
C LEU A 167 -22.07 -16.99 -5.32
N VAL A 168 -20.75 -16.84 -5.36
CA VAL A 168 -20.03 -15.85 -4.53
C VAL A 168 -19.54 -14.65 -5.34
N VAL A 169 -19.39 -14.84 -6.65
CA VAL A 169 -18.64 -13.90 -7.48
C VAL A 169 -19.39 -12.57 -7.70
N ASN A 170 -20.73 -12.61 -7.77
CA ASN A 170 -21.58 -11.40 -7.80
C ASN A 170 -21.44 -10.56 -6.52
N LEU A 171 -21.30 -11.24 -5.37
CA LEU A 171 -21.22 -10.62 -4.07
C LEU A 171 -19.87 -9.91 -3.86
N MET A 172 -18.78 -10.56 -4.26
CA MET A 172 -17.42 -10.02 -4.09
C MET A 172 -17.13 -8.81 -4.99
N ALA A 173 -17.80 -8.71 -6.15
CA ALA A 173 -17.69 -7.52 -7.00
C ALA A 173 -18.43 -6.30 -6.43
N SER A 174 -19.48 -6.53 -5.63
CA SER A 174 -20.38 -5.50 -5.11
C SER A 174 -20.05 -5.04 -3.69
N LEU A 175 -19.38 -5.88 -2.90
CA LEU A 175 -18.92 -5.52 -1.56
C LEU A 175 -17.59 -4.76 -1.65
N ASP A 176 -17.54 -3.57 -1.07
CA ASP A 176 -16.33 -2.79 -0.93
C ASP A 176 -15.27 -3.62 -0.18
N LEU A 177 -14.28 -4.14 -0.91
CA LEU A 177 -13.17 -4.94 -0.37
C LEU A 177 -12.08 -4.05 0.22
N SER A 178 -12.41 -2.78 0.49
CA SER A 178 -11.59 -1.84 1.25
C SER A 178 -11.36 -2.43 2.64
N VAL A 179 -10.11 -2.78 2.93
CA VAL A 179 -9.72 -3.14 4.28
C VAL A 179 -9.68 -1.83 5.06
N SER A 180 -10.50 -1.73 6.10
CA SER A 180 -10.77 -0.49 6.87
C SER A 180 -9.50 0.32 7.17
N ASP A 181 -9.56 1.64 6.91
CA ASP A 181 -8.54 2.65 7.25
C ASP A 181 -8.46 2.96 8.77
N ALA A 182 -9.18 2.18 9.60
CA ALA A 182 -9.17 2.35 11.04
C ALA A 182 -7.82 1.90 11.63
N HIS A 183 -7.00 2.91 11.96
CA HIS A 183 -5.75 2.87 12.72
C HIS A 183 -4.47 2.62 11.90
N LYS A 184 -3.96 3.69 11.30
CA LYS A 184 -2.54 3.89 10.94
C LYS A 184 -1.66 4.04 12.20
N ALA A 185 -1.73 3.06 13.10
CA ALA A 185 -0.81 2.91 14.22
C ALA A 185 -0.26 1.48 14.18
N ASP A 186 1.04 1.39 13.93
CA ASP A 186 1.94 0.24 14.08
C ASP A 186 1.29 -1.13 14.37
N GLY A 187 1.21 -1.99 13.34
CA GLY A 187 0.99 -3.44 13.52
C GLY A 187 -0.07 -4.09 12.62
N THR A 188 -0.88 -3.33 11.89
CA THR A 188 -2.06 -3.84 11.14
C THR A 188 -1.78 -4.39 9.74
N GLY A 189 -0.59 -4.18 9.15
CA GLY A 189 -0.25 -4.64 7.80
C GLY A 189 -0.32 -6.17 7.60
N HIS A 190 -0.18 -6.95 8.68
CA HIS A 190 -0.32 -8.41 8.61
C HIS A 190 -1.79 -8.85 8.48
N ASN A 191 -2.74 -8.14 9.09
CA ASN A 191 -4.16 -8.49 9.01
C ASN A 191 -4.73 -8.15 7.63
N THR A 192 -4.36 -7.00 7.06
CA THR A 192 -4.75 -6.59 5.71
C THR A 192 -4.20 -7.56 4.64
N SER A 193 -2.95 -7.99 4.78
CA SER A 193 -2.34 -9.00 3.91
C SER A 193 -3.00 -10.38 4.03
N ARG A 194 -3.37 -10.82 5.25
CA ARG A 194 -4.07 -12.10 5.46
C ARG A 194 -5.47 -12.10 4.84
N LEU A 195 -6.24 -11.02 5.01
CA LEU A 195 -7.57 -10.87 4.41
C LEU A 195 -7.48 -10.83 2.88
N PHE A 196 -6.53 -10.06 2.33
CA PHE A 196 -6.27 -10.05 0.88
C PHE A 196 -6.00 -11.46 0.37
N ILE A 197 -5.09 -12.20 1.00
CA ILE A 197 -4.72 -13.56 0.58
C ILE A 197 -5.91 -14.51 0.67
N ARG A 198 -6.76 -14.39 1.71
CA ARG A 198 -7.98 -15.20 1.87
C ARG A 198 -8.94 -14.95 0.71
N TYR A 199 -9.25 -13.69 0.40
CA TYR A 199 -10.17 -13.31 -0.68
C TYR A 199 -9.64 -13.70 -2.05
N TYR A 200 -8.36 -13.45 -2.28
CA TYR A 200 -7.64 -13.84 -3.48
C TYR A 200 -7.71 -15.36 -3.72
N ASN A 201 -7.43 -16.18 -2.70
CA ASN A 201 -7.42 -17.64 -2.85
C ASN A 201 -8.78 -18.21 -3.22
N VAL A 202 -9.88 -17.63 -2.72
CA VAL A 202 -11.23 -18.05 -3.12
C VAL A 202 -11.52 -17.69 -4.57
N LEU A 203 -11.21 -16.46 -5.00
CA LEU A 203 -11.41 -16.04 -6.39
C LEU A 203 -10.59 -16.92 -7.37
N ILE A 204 -9.37 -17.28 -6.99
CA ILE A 204 -8.53 -18.20 -7.76
C ILE A 204 -9.10 -19.62 -7.78
N LYS A 205 -9.61 -20.13 -6.65
CA LYS A 205 -10.31 -21.43 -6.62
C LYS A 205 -11.55 -21.43 -7.53
N GLY A 206 -12.32 -20.34 -7.53
CA GLY A 206 -13.46 -20.18 -8.44
C GLY A 206 -13.05 -20.16 -9.91
N LEU A 207 -11.91 -19.53 -10.21
CA LEU A 207 -11.35 -19.52 -11.56
C LEU A 207 -10.94 -20.94 -12.01
N HIS A 208 -10.31 -21.71 -11.12
CA HIS A 208 -9.96 -23.09 -11.40
C HIS A 208 -11.18 -23.98 -11.58
N PHE A 209 -12.24 -23.77 -10.80
CA PHE A 209 -13.49 -24.53 -10.95
C PHE A 209 -14.19 -24.24 -12.27
N SER A 210 -14.28 -22.96 -12.68
CA SER A 210 -14.77 -22.55 -14.00
C SER A 210 -13.98 -23.23 -15.12
N GLN A 211 -12.65 -23.28 -15.01
CA GLN A 211 -11.78 -23.92 -16.01
C GLN A 211 -11.82 -25.46 -16.03
N GLN A 212 -12.28 -26.10 -14.94
CA GLN A 212 -12.31 -27.56 -14.82
C GLN A 212 -13.55 -28.22 -15.41
N GLY A 213 -14.54 -27.44 -15.85
CA GLY A 213 -15.66 -27.89 -16.70
C GLY A 213 -16.17 -29.28 -16.35
N VAL A 214 -16.87 -29.43 -15.21
CA VAL A 214 -17.55 -30.71 -14.94
C VAL A 214 -18.56 -30.94 -16.05
N PHE A 215 -18.29 -31.97 -16.85
CA PHE A 215 -19.13 -32.51 -17.91
C PHE A 215 -20.61 -32.56 -17.48
N SER A 216 -21.41 -31.62 -17.96
CA SER A 216 -22.86 -31.72 -17.93
C SER A 216 -23.42 -31.34 -19.30
N HIS A 217 -24.26 -32.21 -19.85
CA HIS A 217 -24.75 -32.27 -21.23
C HIS A 217 -25.71 -31.11 -21.64
N ARG A 218 -25.42 -29.86 -21.28
CA ARG A 218 -26.16 -28.66 -21.76
C ARG A 218 -25.21 -27.61 -22.33
N ALA A 219 -24.69 -27.89 -23.52
CA ALA A 219 -23.55 -27.22 -24.15
C ALA A 219 -23.80 -25.81 -24.75
N ALA A 220 -24.97 -25.18 -24.55
CA ALA A 220 -25.21 -23.81 -25.02
C ALA A 220 -25.34 -22.83 -23.85
N THR A 221 -26.11 -23.18 -22.82
CA THR A 221 -26.28 -22.37 -21.61
C THR A 221 -25.05 -22.43 -20.69
N ALA A 222 -24.27 -23.51 -20.73
CA ALA A 222 -23.09 -23.67 -19.89
C ALA A 222 -21.92 -22.75 -20.30
N PHE A 223 -21.74 -22.46 -21.59
CA PHE A 223 -20.68 -21.56 -22.07
C PHE A 223 -20.96 -20.10 -21.71
N ASP A 224 -22.21 -19.65 -21.83
CA ASP A 224 -22.60 -18.30 -21.39
C ASP A 224 -22.42 -18.13 -19.87
N GLN A 225 -22.78 -19.17 -19.10
CA GLN A 225 -22.62 -19.15 -17.64
C GLN A 225 -21.14 -19.19 -17.21
N GLU A 226 -20.29 -19.94 -17.91
CA GLU A 226 -18.84 -19.97 -17.65
C GLU A 226 -18.19 -18.61 -17.97
N ALA A 227 -18.57 -17.98 -19.09
CA ALA A 227 -18.10 -16.66 -19.46
C ALA A 227 -18.56 -15.59 -18.46
N GLU A 228 -19.81 -15.65 -18.01
CA GLU A 228 -20.36 -14.75 -16.99
C GLU A 228 -19.61 -14.90 -15.66
N ILE A 229 -19.39 -16.13 -15.18
CA ILE A 229 -18.61 -16.39 -13.96
C ILE A 229 -17.18 -15.86 -14.11
N GLN A 230 -16.54 -16.07 -15.26
CA GLN A 230 -15.19 -15.57 -15.52
C GLN A 230 -15.11 -14.04 -15.53
N GLU A 231 -16.09 -13.36 -16.14
CA GLU A 231 -16.20 -11.89 -16.10
C GLU A 231 -16.34 -11.37 -14.68
N LEU A 232 -17.19 -12.02 -13.86
CA LEU A 232 -17.39 -11.66 -12.47
C LEU A 232 -16.12 -11.87 -11.65
N ILE A 233 -15.36 -12.95 -11.88
CA ILE A 233 -14.11 -13.22 -11.15
C ILE A 233 -13.08 -12.15 -11.49
N ILE A 234 -13.00 -11.76 -12.76
CA ILE A 234 -12.13 -10.68 -13.22
C ILE A 234 -12.54 -9.34 -12.61
N ALA A 235 -13.83 -9.06 -12.49
CA ALA A 235 -14.33 -7.87 -11.80
C ALA A 235 -13.97 -7.87 -10.30
N GLY A 236 -14.17 -9.00 -9.61
CA GLY A 236 -13.82 -9.17 -8.20
C GLY A 236 -12.32 -9.04 -7.92
N LEU A 237 -11.47 -9.67 -8.74
CA LEU A 237 -10.02 -9.53 -8.65
C LEU A 237 -9.55 -8.09 -8.91
N ALA A 238 -10.13 -7.43 -9.92
CA ALA A 238 -9.80 -6.02 -10.19
C ALA A 238 -10.20 -5.12 -9.02
N HIS A 239 -11.36 -5.38 -8.40
CA HIS A 239 -11.82 -4.67 -7.22
C HIS A 239 -10.90 -4.87 -6.01
N LEU A 240 -10.53 -6.13 -5.74
CA LEU A 240 -9.65 -6.50 -4.64
C LEU A 240 -8.26 -5.85 -4.76
N ILE A 241 -7.69 -5.85 -5.97
CA ILE A 241 -6.40 -5.22 -6.26
C ILE A 241 -6.51 -3.69 -6.13
N ARG A 242 -7.59 -3.09 -6.63
CA ARG A 242 -7.81 -1.64 -6.53
C ARG A 242 -7.90 -1.19 -5.07
N ALA A 243 -8.64 -1.93 -4.25
CA ALA A 243 -8.80 -1.62 -2.83
C ALA A 243 -7.52 -1.86 -2.01
N ASN A 244 -6.59 -2.67 -2.52
CA ASN A 244 -5.37 -3.08 -1.81
C ASN A 244 -4.16 -3.09 -2.78
N THR A 245 -3.84 -1.94 -3.37
CA THR A 245 -2.90 -1.84 -4.52
C THR A 245 -1.53 -2.47 -4.26
N GLU A 246 -0.89 -2.17 -3.12
CA GLU A 246 0.44 -2.67 -2.79
C GLU A 246 0.49 -4.20 -2.71
N ILE A 247 -0.46 -4.80 -1.97
CA ILE A 247 -0.54 -6.25 -1.76
C ILE A 247 -1.03 -6.93 -3.06
N GLY A 248 -2.01 -6.32 -3.72
CA GLY A 248 -2.60 -6.80 -4.96
C GLY A 248 -1.59 -6.96 -6.09
N VAL A 249 -0.77 -5.94 -6.32
CA VAL A 249 0.28 -6.00 -7.34
C VAL A 249 1.31 -7.05 -6.97
N LYS A 250 1.77 -7.13 -5.72
CA LYS A 250 2.77 -8.12 -5.27
C LYS A 250 2.33 -9.57 -5.55
N HIS A 251 1.07 -9.90 -5.31
CA HIS A 251 0.54 -11.26 -5.49
C HIS A 251 0.09 -11.57 -6.93
N CYS A 252 -0.45 -10.59 -7.65
CA CYS A 252 -1.06 -10.82 -8.97
C CYS A 252 -0.11 -10.53 -10.15
N LEU A 253 0.93 -9.71 -9.98
CA LEU A 253 1.88 -9.38 -11.04
C LEU A 253 2.69 -10.58 -11.53
N PRO A 254 3.14 -11.52 -10.67
CA PRO A 254 3.78 -12.76 -11.15
C PRO A 254 2.87 -13.57 -12.06
N LEU A 255 1.55 -13.52 -11.85
CA LEU A 255 0.59 -14.27 -12.65
C LEU A 255 0.33 -13.68 -14.04
N ALA A 256 0.58 -12.39 -14.23
CA ALA A 256 0.63 -11.79 -15.56
C ALA A 256 1.81 -12.34 -16.40
N HIS A 257 2.83 -12.90 -15.75
CA HIS A 257 4.02 -13.50 -16.36
C HIS A 257 4.06 -15.04 -16.21
N ASP A 258 2.97 -15.67 -15.78
CA ASP A 258 2.89 -17.12 -15.56
C ASP A 258 3.14 -17.89 -16.88
N PRO A 259 3.78 -19.07 -16.88
CA PRO A 259 3.93 -19.89 -18.07
C PRO A 259 2.59 -20.32 -18.71
N ASP A 260 1.50 -20.43 -17.96
CA ASP A 260 0.16 -20.73 -18.49
C ASP A 260 -0.44 -19.51 -19.20
N PHE A 261 -0.68 -19.63 -20.51
CA PHE A 261 -1.24 -18.57 -21.33
C PHE A 261 -2.63 -18.11 -20.85
N ARG A 262 -3.44 -19.01 -20.28
CA ARG A 262 -4.79 -18.70 -19.80
C ARG A 262 -4.72 -17.79 -18.60
N LYS A 263 -3.84 -18.09 -17.64
CA LYS A 263 -3.58 -17.22 -16.48
C LYS A 263 -3.08 -15.86 -16.92
N ARG A 264 -2.11 -15.79 -17.86
CA ARG A 264 -1.65 -14.51 -18.41
C ARG A 264 -2.78 -13.69 -19.03
N ALA A 265 -3.65 -14.31 -19.81
CA ALA A 265 -4.78 -13.63 -20.46
C ALA A 265 -5.78 -13.07 -19.42
N ILE A 266 -6.14 -13.87 -18.41
CA ILE A 266 -7.05 -13.47 -17.33
C ILE A 266 -6.46 -12.31 -16.54
N PHE A 267 -5.21 -12.43 -16.08
CA PHE A 267 -4.56 -11.38 -15.28
C PHE A 267 -4.25 -10.12 -16.10
N SER A 268 -3.96 -10.24 -17.41
CA SER A 268 -3.87 -9.08 -18.30
C SER A 268 -5.20 -8.32 -18.38
N ARG A 269 -6.33 -9.03 -18.39
CA ARG A 269 -7.66 -8.42 -18.38
C ARG A 269 -8.00 -7.77 -17.03
N VAL A 270 -7.60 -8.41 -15.92
CA VAL A 270 -7.69 -7.83 -14.57
C VAL A 270 -6.90 -6.52 -14.50
N PHE A 271 -5.61 -6.52 -14.86
CA PHE A 271 -4.77 -5.32 -14.83
C PHE A 271 -5.25 -4.23 -15.79
N SER A 272 -5.73 -4.59 -16.98
CA SER A 272 -6.34 -3.63 -17.90
C SER A 272 -7.55 -2.92 -17.26
N ARG A 273 -8.37 -3.66 -16.49
CA ARG A 273 -9.54 -3.10 -15.79
C ARG A 273 -9.13 -2.20 -14.62
N VAL A 274 -8.12 -2.58 -13.85
CA VAL A 274 -7.57 -1.74 -12.76
C VAL A 274 -7.00 -0.43 -13.32
N LEU A 275 -6.19 -0.50 -14.39
CA LEU A 275 -5.60 0.68 -15.03
C LEU A 275 -6.65 1.62 -15.65
N LYS A 276 -7.66 1.07 -16.34
CA LYS A 276 -8.76 1.87 -16.93
C LYS A 276 -9.57 2.65 -15.89
N GLN A 277 -9.57 2.21 -14.62
CA GLN A 277 -10.30 2.85 -13.54
C GLN A 277 -9.47 3.92 -12.80
N GLY A 278 -8.31 4.31 -13.33
CA GLY A 278 -7.51 5.44 -12.81
C GLY A 278 -6.68 5.11 -11.56
N THR A 279 -6.49 3.82 -11.23
CA THR A 279 -5.62 3.42 -10.12
C THR A 279 -4.17 3.76 -10.45
N THR A 280 -3.62 4.74 -9.75
CA THR A 280 -2.18 5.01 -9.77
C THR A 280 -1.50 3.98 -8.89
N PHE A 281 -0.78 3.04 -9.50
CA PHE A 281 0.15 2.23 -8.74
C PHE A 281 1.27 3.16 -8.29
N ASP A 282 1.37 3.37 -6.98
CA ASP A 282 2.60 3.93 -6.44
C ASP A 282 3.73 3.08 -6.98
N PRO A 283 4.82 3.69 -7.47
CA PRO A 283 6.00 2.92 -7.86
C PRO A 283 6.35 2.10 -6.64
N ILE A 284 6.13 0.78 -6.75
CA ILE A 284 6.49 -0.17 -5.72
C ILE A 284 7.91 0.24 -5.34
N LYS A 285 8.16 0.59 -4.08
CA LYS A 285 9.53 0.53 -3.57
C LYS A 285 9.86 -0.94 -3.67
N ILE A 286 10.39 -1.36 -4.82
CA ILE A 286 10.66 -2.75 -5.09
C ILE A 286 11.74 -3.12 -4.09
N SER A 287 11.31 -3.66 -2.96
CA SER A 287 12.16 -4.46 -2.09
C SER A 287 12.44 -5.73 -2.88
N HIS A 288 13.39 -5.62 -3.79
CA HIS A 288 14.03 -6.74 -4.44
C HIS A 288 14.75 -7.52 -3.34
N ALA A 289 14.24 -8.67 -2.93
CA ALA A 289 15.07 -9.66 -2.25
C ALA A 289 15.07 -10.95 -3.09
N PRO A 290 16.21 -11.60 -3.44
CA PRO A 290 17.62 -11.31 -3.16
C PRO A 290 18.51 -11.33 -4.43
N LYS A 291 18.02 -10.90 -5.61
CA LYS A 291 18.88 -10.85 -6.83
C LYS A 291 19.80 -9.62 -6.87
N GLN A 292 19.34 -8.47 -6.39
CA GLN A 292 20.18 -7.28 -6.23
C GLN A 292 21.09 -7.41 -5.01
N ASP A 293 20.67 -8.13 -3.96
CA ASP A 293 21.50 -8.38 -2.77
C ASP A 293 22.78 -9.17 -3.12
N ALA A 294 22.71 -10.10 -4.08
CA ALA A 294 23.89 -10.82 -4.55
C ALA A 294 24.90 -9.92 -5.28
N LEU A 295 24.43 -9.00 -6.15
CA LEU A 295 25.30 -8.04 -6.83
C LEU A 295 25.85 -7.00 -5.85
N CYS A 296 25.01 -6.47 -4.94
CA CYS A 296 25.44 -5.57 -3.89
C CYS A 296 26.48 -6.23 -2.97
N LYS A 297 26.32 -7.52 -2.64
CA LYS A 297 27.32 -8.31 -1.90
C LYS A 297 28.61 -8.48 -2.68
N LEU A 298 28.52 -8.78 -3.98
CA LEU A 298 29.67 -8.93 -4.87
C LEU A 298 30.48 -7.62 -4.97
N VAL A 299 29.80 -6.47 -5.08
CA VAL A 299 30.44 -5.14 -5.09
C VAL A 299 31.09 -4.81 -3.74
N LYS A 300 30.49 -5.28 -2.63
CA LYS A 300 30.98 -5.11 -1.25
C LYS A 300 31.96 -6.20 -0.80
N GLU A 301 32.47 -7.05 -1.69
CA GLU A 301 33.49 -8.04 -1.32
C GLU A 301 34.73 -7.36 -0.72
N PRO A 302 35.51 -8.05 0.15
CA PRO A 302 36.56 -7.42 0.94
C PRO A 302 37.62 -6.65 0.13
N ASP A 303 37.87 -7.07 -1.11
CA ASP A 303 38.83 -6.44 -2.01
C ASP A 303 38.23 -5.28 -2.83
N MET A 304 36.89 -5.17 -2.86
CA MET A 304 36.10 -4.19 -3.59
C MET A 304 36.52 -4.04 -5.06
N LEU A 305 37.10 -5.08 -5.66
CA LEU A 305 37.69 -5.00 -7.01
C LEU A 305 36.64 -4.63 -8.05
N LEU A 306 35.41 -5.12 -7.89
CA LEU A 306 34.31 -4.79 -8.78
C LEU A 306 33.92 -3.30 -8.68
N ALA A 307 33.93 -2.72 -7.47
CA ALA A 307 33.66 -1.29 -7.28
C ALA A 307 34.74 -0.43 -7.94
N LEU A 308 36.01 -0.81 -7.79
CA LEU A 308 37.15 -0.11 -8.41
C LEU A 308 37.10 -0.23 -9.95
N ALA A 309 36.80 -1.42 -10.48
CA ALA A 309 36.65 -1.64 -11.91
C ALA A 309 35.51 -0.79 -12.51
N ILE A 310 34.38 -0.66 -11.81
CA ILE A 310 33.28 0.23 -12.20
C ILE A 310 33.78 1.68 -12.29
N CYS A 311 34.56 2.13 -11.31
CA CYS A 311 35.12 3.49 -11.33
C CYS A 311 36.07 3.74 -12.51
N ASP A 312 36.88 2.75 -12.89
CA ASP A 312 37.88 2.86 -13.97
C ASP A 312 37.24 2.92 -15.36
N ILE A 313 36.18 2.15 -15.59
CA ILE A 313 35.52 2.05 -16.91
C ILE A 313 34.34 3.03 -17.07
N CYS A 314 33.97 3.75 -16.00
CA CYS A 314 32.82 4.64 -15.99
C CYS A 314 32.96 5.75 -17.04
N PRO A 315 32.01 5.88 -17.98
CA PRO A 315 31.96 7.02 -18.89
C PRO A 315 31.83 8.34 -18.13
N ALA A 316 32.45 9.41 -18.64
CA ALA A 316 32.43 10.72 -18.00
C ALA A 316 31.01 11.29 -17.76
N SER A 317 30.02 10.90 -18.58
CA SER A 317 28.61 11.28 -18.44
C SER A 317 27.93 10.68 -17.21
N ASP A 318 28.40 9.53 -16.74
CA ASP A 318 27.71 8.71 -15.76
C ASP A 318 28.39 8.77 -14.39
N VAL A 319 29.54 9.44 -14.29
CA VAL A 319 30.36 9.51 -13.06
C VAL A 319 29.57 10.00 -11.86
N ASP A 320 28.74 11.04 -12.02
CA ASP A 320 27.92 11.55 -10.91
C ASP A 320 26.90 10.51 -10.41
N VAL A 321 26.30 9.76 -11.34
CA VAL A 321 25.33 8.70 -11.02
C VAL A 321 26.04 7.56 -10.28
N ILE A 322 27.21 7.13 -10.75
CA ILE A 322 28.01 6.08 -10.11
C ILE A 322 28.49 6.51 -8.72
N ILE A 323 28.95 7.75 -8.55
CA ILE A 323 29.35 8.28 -7.24
C ILE A 323 28.18 8.22 -6.26
N SER A 324 27.01 8.71 -6.65
CA SER A 324 25.82 8.65 -5.80
C SER A 324 25.45 7.21 -5.43
N LEU A 325 25.44 6.30 -6.40
CA LEU A 325 25.12 4.89 -6.17
C LEU A 325 26.12 4.20 -5.23
N LEU A 326 27.42 4.46 -5.39
CA LEU A 326 28.45 3.90 -4.53
C LEU A 326 28.40 4.48 -3.11
N MET A 327 28.11 5.78 -2.96
CA MET A 327 27.89 6.40 -1.64
C MET A 327 26.69 5.79 -0.91
N ASP A 328 25.59 5.52 -1.63
CA ASP A 328 24.40 4.87 -1.08
C ASP A 328 24.63 3.38 -0.80
N LEU A 329 25.41 2.71 -1.65
CA LEU A 329 25.73 1.31 -1.48
C LEU A 329 26.63 1.10 -0.27
N PHE A 330 27.71 1.87 -0.13
CA PHE A 330 28.63 1.80 1.01
C PHE A 330 28.13 2.66 2.18
N ASP A 331 26.97 2.29 2.70
CA ASP A 331 26.15 3.02 3.68
C ASP A 331 26.73 3.08 5.10
N THR A 332 27.69 2.23 5.44
CA THR A 332 28.33 2.23 6.76
C THR A 332 29.66 2.98 6.74
N ARG A 333 29.99 3.64 7.86
CA ARG A 333 31.27 4.36 8.06
C ARG A 333 32.47 3.52 7.63
N SER A 334 32.57 2.29 8.13
CA SER A 334 33.71 1.41 7.87
C SER A 334 33.78 1.01 6.39
N SER A 335 32.64 0.64 5.80
CA SER A 335 32.59 0.26 4.39
C SER A 335 32.99 1.40 3.45
N LEU A 336 32.49 2.62 3.72
CA LEU A 336 32.78 3.78 2.88
C LEU A 336 34.23 4.23 3.01
N VAL A 337 34.75 4.30 4.24
CA VAL A 337 36.14 4.69 4.46
C VAL A 337 37.09 3.67 3.84
N ASN A 338 36.78 2.38 3.91
CA ASN A 338 37.60 1.35 3.26
C ASN A 338 37.59 1.49 1.73
N LEU A 339 36.44 1.75 1.11
CA LEU A 339 36.37 2.04 -0.32
C LEU A 339 37.23 3.25 -0.69
N VAL A 340 37.08 4.36 0.04
CA VAL A 340 37.86 5.59 -0.19
C VAL A 340 39.37 5.32 -0.09
N LYS A 341 39.81 4.55 0.91
CA LYS A 341 41.22 4.17 1.06
C LYS A 341 41.73 3.37 -0.14
N LEU A 342 40.96 2.38 -0.61
CA LEU A 342 41.31 1.59 -1.79
C LEU A 342 41.37 2.44 -3.06
N MET A 343 40.44 3.38 -3.23
CA MET A 343 40.45 4.32 -4.36
C MET A 343 41.68 5.23 -4.30
N VAL A 344 42.05 5.73 -3.11
CA VAL A 344 43.28 6.52 -2.89
C VAL A 344 44.52 5.72 -3.25
N ASP A 345 44.64 4.48 -2.75
CA ASP A 345 45.80 3.63 -3.03
C ASP A 345 45.90 3.32 -4.53
N ARG A 346 44.76 3.11 -5.19
CA ARG A 346 44.71 2.87 -6.63
C ARG A 346 45.08 4.11 -7.44
N GLU A 347 44.62 5.29 -7.05
CA GLU A 347 44.99 6.56 -7.69
C GLU A 347 46.49 6.81 -7.57
N ILE A 348 47.06 6.62 -6.37
CA ILE A 348 48.51 6.77 -6.13
C ILE A 348 49.29 5.79 -7.01
N ALA A 349 48.86 4.52 -7.10
CA ALA A 349 49.53 3.51 -7.92
C ALA A 349 49.49 3.80 -9.43
N HIS A 350 48.48 4.51 -9.92
CA HIS A 350 48.32 4.89 -11.34
C HIS A 350 48.86 6.29 -11.65
N THR A 351 49.43 6.98 -10.67
CA THR A 351 49.97 8.33 -10.84
C THR A 351 51.50 8.28 -10.95
N ASP A 352 52.04 8.78 -12.05
CA ASP A 352 53.49 8.74 -12.30
C ASP A 352 54.28 9.77 -11.46
N ASN A 353 53.67 10.92 -11.15
CA ASN A 353 54.32 12.00 -10.41
C ASN A 353 53.40 12.60 -9.34
N ASP A 354 54.02 12.98 -8.21
CA ASP A 354 53.34 13.56 -7.06
C ASP A 354 52.58 14.86 -7.38
N ALA A 355 53.09 15.68 -8.31
CA ALA A 355 52.45 16.93 -8.71
C ALA A 355 51.11 16.76 -9.43
N SER A 356 50.82 15.57 -9.97
CA SER A 356 49.56 15.24 -10.66
C SER A 356 48.54 14.53 -9.78
N LEU A 357 48.95 14.08 -8.58
CA LEU A 357 48.10 13.34 -7.67
C LEU A 357 46.87 14.18 -7.24
N PHE A 358 45.69 13.59 -7.42
CA PHE A 358 44.38 14.21 -7.18
C PHE A 358 44.06 15.48 -7.98
N ARG A 359 44.82 15.80 -9.04
CA ARG A 359 44.54 16.97 -9.89
C ARG A 359 43.78 16.64 -11.17
N GLY A 360 43.62 15.35 -11.49
CA GLY A 360 42.88 14.89 -12.65
C GLY A 360 41.36 14.95 -12.44
N ASN A 361 40.60 14.88 -13.53
CA ASN A 361 39.15 14.71 -13.50
C ASN A 361 38.79 13.20 -13.55
N SER A 362 39.35 12.41 -12.64
CA SER A 362 39.10 10.97 -12.54
C SER A 362 37.83 10.70 -11.72
N THR A 363 37.26 9.50 -11.86
CA THR A 363 36.16 9.06 -10.99
C THR A 363 36.56 9.15 -9.51
N THR A 364 37.83 8.84 -9.19
CA THR A 364 38.38 8.92 -7.83
C THR A 364 38.39 10.35 -7.28
N THR A 365 38.93 11.32 -8.02
CA THR A 365 38.97 12.71 -7.52
C THR A 365 37.57 13.28 -7.34
N ARG A 366 36.66 12.99 -8.27
CA ARG A 366 35.25 13.38 -8.14
C ARG A 366 34.55 12.69 -6.96
N PHE A 367 34.82 11.41 -6.72
CA PHE A 367 34.30 10.67 -5.56
C PHE A 367 34.82 11.27 -4.25
N LEU A 368 36.12 11.58 -4.17
CA LEU A 368 36.74 12.25 -3.03
C LEU A 368 36.10 13.62 -2.75
N SER A 369 35.84 14.42 -3.79
CA SER A 369 35.14 15.70 -3.65
C SER A 369 33.70 15.52 -3.15
N ALA A 370 32.97 14.52 -3.66
CA ALA A 370 31.60 14.23 -3.22
C ALA A 370 31.55 13.74 -1.76
N PHE A 371 32.47 12.84 -1.39
CA PHE A 371 32.67 12.39 -0.01
C PHE A 371 32.98 13.57 0.91
N ALA A 372 33.91 14.44 0.50
CA ALA A 372 34.31 15.61 1.28
C ALA A 372 33.16 16.61 1.44
N LYS A 373 32.37 16.81 0.38
CA LYS A 373 31.17 17.65 0.42
C LYS A 373 30.14 17.11 1.41
N ILE A 374 29.79 15.82 1.34
CA ILE A 374 28.74 15.23 2.19
C ILE A 374 29.17 15.21 3.67
N HIS A 375 30.37 14.71 3.96
CA HIS A 375 30.81 14.52 5.34
C HIS A 375 31.50 15.75 5.95
N GLY A 376 31.99 16.67 5.12
CA GLY A 376 32.65 17.90 5.55
C GLY A 376 31.72 19.12 5.60
N TYR A 377 30.52 19.07 5.03
CA TYR A 377 29.63 20.24 4.90
C TYR A 377 29.38 20.97 6.22
N ASN A 378 28.93 20.27 7.26
CA ASN A 378 28.62 20.89 8.55
C ASN A 378 29.86 21.48 9.22
N TYR A 379 31.01 20.81 9.09
CA TYR A 379 32.28 21.30 9.58
C TYR A 379 32.68 22.58 8.85
N LEU A 380 32.72 22.57 7.52
CA LEU A 380 33.10 23.71 6.71
C LEU A 380 32.17 24.90 6.92
N ARG A 381 30.85 24.65 6.97
CA ARG A 381 29.84 25.68 7.21
C ARG A 381 30.02 26.32 8.58
N SER A 382 30.12 25.54 9.65
CA SER A 382 30.31 26.09 11.00
C SER A 382 31.63 26.85 11.14
N LEU A 383 32.65 26.46 10.39
CA LEU A 383 33.97 27.09 10.38
C LEU A 383 33.98 28.42 9.62
N ILE A 384 33.46 28.44 8.39
CA ILE A 384 33.62 29.55 7.45
C ILE A 384 32.47 30.56 7.53
N SER A 385 31.24 30.13 7.85
CA SER A 385 30.07 31.03 7.86
C SER A 385 30.26 32.31 8.68
N PRO A 386 30.85 32.29 9.89
CA PRO A 386 31.06 33.50 10.68
C PRO A 386 31.93 34.55 9.97
N LEU A 387 33.00 34.12 9.29
CA LEU A 387 33.88 35.03 8.55
C LEU A 387 33.19 35.60 7.31
N VAL A 388 32.46 34.78 6.57
CA VAL A 388 31.71 35.23 5.38
C VAL A 388 30.61 36.22 5.77
N GLU A 389 29.90 35.96 6.87
CA GLU A 389 28.90 36.90 7.40
C GLU A 389 29.53 38.21 7.90
N MET A 390 30.72 38.14 8.50
CA MET A 390 31.48 39.33 8.88
C MET A 390 31.84 40.17 7.65
N MET A 391 32.38 39.55 6.60
CA MET A 391 32.69 40.22 5.32
C MET A 391 31.45 40.87 4.71
N ALA A 392 30.31 40.17 4.72
CA ALA A 392 29.06 40.68 4.17
C ALA A 392 28.49 41.89 4.93
N LYS A 393 28.84 42.06 6.22
CA LYS A 393 28.43 43.20 7.06
C LYS A 393 29.38 44.40 6.96
N MET A 394 30.51 44.26 6.28
CA MET A 394 31.47 45.36 6.13
C MET A 394 30.85 46.51 5.32
N PRO A 395 31.20 47.77 5.63
CA PRO A 395 30.64 48.91 4.92
C PRO A 395 31.05 48.91 3.43
N PRO A 396 30.29 49.56 2.53
CA PRO A 396 30.61 49.61 1.10
C PRO A 396 31.97 50.26 0.77
N SER A 397 32.52 51.05 1.71
CA SER A 397 33.86 51.62 1.62
C SER A 397 34.99 50.61 1.88
N HIS A 398 34.66 49.41 2.37
CA HIS A 398 35.61 48.35 2.62
C HIS A 398 35.74 47.47 1.37
N SER A 399 36.85 47.61 0.66
CA SER A 399 37.14 46.90 -0.58
C SER A 399 38.30 45.92 -0.43
N TYR A 400 38.29 44.90 -1.28
CA TYR A 400 39.31 43.86 -1.40
C TYR A 400 39.95 43.85 -2.80
N GLU A 401 39.67 44.86 -3.65
CA GLU A 401 40.20 44.95 -5.02
C GLU A 401 41.67 45.38 -5.01
N LEU A 402 42.53 44.54 -5.56
CA LEU A 402 43.98 44.78 -5.65
C LEU A 402 44.40 45.25 -7.03
N ASN A 403 43.55 45.08 -8.05
CA ASN A 403 43.84 45.55 -9.40
C ASN A 403 43.68 47.08 -9.47
N PRO A 404 44.76 47.85 -9.73
CA PRO A 404 44.70 49.30 -9.80
C PRO A 404 43.70 49.82 -10.85
N ASP A 405 43.51 49.08 -11.95
CA ASP A 405 42.60 49.47 -13.04
C ASP A 405 41.12 49.36 -12.65
N ARG A 406 40.82 48.57 -11.61
CA ARG A 406 39.45 48.34 -11.10
C ARG A 406 39.20 49.08 -9.79
N ALA A 407 40.25 49.41 -9.05
CA ALA A 407 40.20 50.14 -7.78
C ALA A 407 40.18 51.67 -7.93
N ILE A 408 39.53 52.19 -8.99
CA ILE A 408 39.50 53.63 -9.27
C ILE A 408 38.80 54.38 -8.13
N GLY A 409 39.50 55.32 -7.50
CA GLY A 409 38.99 56.07 -6.34
C GLY A 409 39.07 55.34 -5.00
N GLN A 410 39.77 54.20 -4.94
CA GLN A 410 40.05 53.45 -3.71
C GLN A 410 41.53 53.49 -3.37
N ASP A 411 41.87 53.23 -2.10
CA ASP A 411 43.24 53.07 -1.65
C ASP A 411 43.65 51.59 -1.76
N VAL A 412 44.46 51.27 -2.77
CA VAL A 412 44.96 49.90 -3.02
C VAL A 412 45.80 49.38 -1.86
N GLN A 413 46.55 50.23 -1.15
CA GLN A 413 47.33 49.79 0.01
C GLN A 413 46.41 49.41 1.17
N GLN A 414 45.32 50.15 1.36
CA GLN A 414 44.31 49.79 2.35
C GLN A 414 43.57 48.51 1.95
N ASN A 415 43.23 48.32 0.68
CA ASN A 415 42.61 47.10 0.18
C ASN A 415 43.53 45.88 0.38
N GLN A 416 44.84 46.04 0.15
CA GLN A 416 45.83 45.00 0.46
C GLN A 416 45.79 44.60 1.93
N ARG A 417 45.81 45.58 2.85
CA ARG A 417 45.69 45.29 4.29
C ARG A 417 44.37 44.59 4.63
N ASN A 418 43.28 44.96 3.97
CA ASN A 418 41.98 44.30 4.16
C ASN A 418 42.04 42.83 3.72
N VAL A 419 42.67 42.53 2.57
CA VAL A 419 42.89 41.16 2.06
C VAL A 419 43.79 40.37 3.00
N GLU A 420 44.90 40.94 3.45
CA GLU A 420 45.81 40.29 4.40
C GLU A 420 45.12 39.97 5.72
N ALA A 421 44.34 40.91 6.26
CA ALA A 421 43.60 40.72 7.50
C ALA A 421 42.56 39.60 7.39
N ILE A 422 41.76 39.58 6.31
CA ILE A 422 40.73 38.55 6.15
C ILE A 422 41.36 37.18 5.84
N ALA A 423 42.38 37.12 4.99
CA ALA A 423 43.09 35.88 4.68
C ALA A 423 43.75 35.28 5.92
N SER A 424 44.36 36.13 6.77
CA SER A 424 44.89 35.70 8.07
C SER A 424 43.78 35.13 8.96
N GLY A 425 42.62 35.78 9.03
CA GLY A 425 41.46 35.28 9.77
C GLY A 425 40.98 33.90 9.29
N PHE A 426 40.94 33.67 7.97
CA PHE A 426 40.64 32.36 7.40
C PHE A 426 41.67 31.29 7.82
N LEU A 427 42.96 31.61 7.71
CA LEU A 427 44.04 30.70 8.10
C LEU A 427 44.03 30.38 9.60
N ASP A 428 43.80 31.38 10.46
CA ASP A 428 43.75 31.20 11.91
C ASP A 428 42.61 30.29 12.33
N ILE A 429 41.42 30.49 11.75
CA ILE A 429 40.25 29.67 12.06
C ILE A 429 40.45 28.23 11.54
N ILE A 430 40.98 28.05 10.32
CA ILE A 430 41.28 26.72 9.77
C ILE A 430 42.32 26.00 10.63
N THR A 431 43.42 26.66 11.00
CA THR A 431 44.48 26.05 11.82
C THR A 431 44.03 25.74 13.25
N ALA A 432 43.13 26.54 13.84
CA ALA A 432 42.54 26.27 15.15
C ALA A 432 41.52 25.10 15.14
N SER A 433 40.98 24.75 13.98
CA SER A 433 39.88 23.79 13.83
C SER A 433 40.29 22.31 13.78
N VAL A 434 41.57 22.00 13.98
CA VAL A 434 42.08 20.60 13.93
C VAL A 434 41.25 19.65 14.80
N LYS A 435 40.76 20.09 15.97
CA LYS A 435 39.94 19.29 16.88
C LYS A 435 38.47 19.11 16.45
N THR A 436 37.97 19.89 15.49
CA THR A 436 36.57 19.82 15.03
C THR A 436 36.41 19.08 13.70
N ILE A 437 37.50 18.75 13.00
CA ILE A 437 37.47 17.97 11.75
C ILE A 437 36.70 16.64 11.96
N PRO A 438 35.78 16.24 11.07
CA PRO A 438 35.02 15.00 11.20
C PRO A 438 35.93 13.76 11.29
N PRO A 439 35.63 12.76 12.15
CA PRO A 439 36.56 11.64 12.36
C PRO A 439 36.74 10.73 11.13
N MET A 440 35.77 10.66 10.20
CA MET A 440 35.96 9.94 8.92
C MET A 440 36.97 10.66 8.04
N PHE A 441 36.88 11.98 8.00
CA PHE A 441 37.76 12.84 7.21
C PHE A 441 39.20 12.74 7.70
N ARG A 442 39.42 12.76 9.02
CA ARG A 442 40.76 12.55 9.61
C ARG A 442 41.36 11.19 9.26
N GLU A 443 40.53 10.15 9.24
CA GLU A 443 40.97 8.80 8.94
C GLU A 443 41.42 8.68 7.48
N VAL A 444 40.67 9.27 6.55
CA VAL A 444 41.06 9.37 5.13
C VAL A 444 42.33 10.19 4.96
N CYS A 445 42.45 11.35 5.62
CA CYS A 445 43.68 12.14 5.59
C CYS A 445 44.89 11.37 6.14
N ALA A 446 44.74 10.67 7.27
CA ALA A 446 45.80 9.87 7.84
C ALA A 446 46.26 8.76 6.88
N HIS A 447 45.31 8.14 6.16
CA HIS A 447 45.61 7.15 5.14
C HIS A 447 46.34 7.75 3.94
N ILE A 448 45.83 8.85 3.37
CA ILE A 448 46.50 9.57 2.27
C ILE A 448 47.94 9.92 2.66
N ALA A 449 48.14 10.50 3.84
CA ALA A 449 49.46 10.89 4.31
C ALA A 449 50.42 9.70 4.41
N LYS A 450 49.92 8.55 4.91
CA LYS A 450 50.69 7.31 5.04
C LYS A 450 51.03 6.74 3.66
N SER A 451 50.04 6.49 2.81
CA SER A 451 50.24 5.89 1.49
C SER A 451 51.14 6.74 0.60
N VAL A 452 50.97 8.07 0.62
CA VAL A 452 51.85 8.97 -0.13
C VAL A 452 53.26 8.98 0.44
N GLN A 453 53.44 8.96 1.77
CA GLN A 453 54.78 8.98 2.37
C GLN A 453 55.59 7.72 2.01
N GLU A 454 54.94 6.58 1.78
CA GLU A 454 55.61 5.34 1.37
C GLU A 454 56.20 5.40 -0.05
N ILE A 455 55.64 6.23 -0.93
CA ILE A 455 56.05 6.35 -2.34
C ILE A 455 56.81 7.67 -2.60
N TRP A 456 56.29 8.78 -2.08
CA TRP A 456 56.85 10.14 -2.18
C TRP A 456 56.97 10.79 -0.78
N PRO A 457 58.07 10.53 -0.04
CA PRO A 457 58.21 10.92 1.36
C PRO A 457 58.03 12.42 1.65
N GLU A 458 58.47 13.27 0.72
CA GLU A 458 58.43 14.73 0.84
C GLU A 458 57.06 15.34 0.46
N SER A 459 56.19 14.58 -0.20
CA SER A 459 54.98 15.12 -0.84
C SER A 459 53.70 14.88 -0.05
N LYS A 460 53.77 14.24 1.13
CA LYS A 460 52.59 13.91 1.95
C LYS A 460 51.73 15.13 2.32
N PHE A 461 52.35 16.27 2.63
CA PHE A 461 51.63 17.49 3.00
C PHE A 461 51.02 18.17 1.76
N ALA A 462 51.69 18.09 0.61
CA ALA A 462 51.16 18.60 -0.65
C ALA A 462 49.92 17.81 -1.09
N ALA A 463 49.94 16.48 -0.97
CA ALA A 463 48.80 15.61 -1.28
C ALA A 463 47.60 15.87 -0.33
N LEU A 464 47.86 16.03 0.97
CA LEU A 464 46.83 16.44 1.92
C LEU A 464 46.24 17.81 1.57
N GLY A 465 47.10 18.76 1.18
CA GLY A 465 46.66 20.07 0.71
C GLY A 465 45.74 19.97 -0.50
N ALA A 466 46.11 19.13 -1.48
CA ALA A 466 45.30 18.88 -2.66
C ALA A 466 43.94 18.22 -2.35
N PHE A 467 43.82 17.42 -1.30
CA PHE A 467 42.53 16.85 -0.90
C PHE A 467 41.65 17.81 -0.07
N ILE A 468 42.28 18.63 0.80
CA ILE A 468 41.56 19.47 1.75
C ILE A 468 41.15 20.82 1.16
N PHE A 469 41.99 21.42 0.32
CA PHE A 469 41.83 22.81 -0.13
C PHE A 469 41.46 22.96 -1.61
N LEU A 470 41.84 22.01 -2.47
CA LEU A 470 41.50 21.99 -3.89
C LEU A 470 40.21 21.18 -4.10
#